data_AF-A0A0U9HV19-F1
#
_entry.id   AF-A0A0U9HV19-F1
#
_cell.length_a   1.000
_cell.length_b   1.000
_cell.length_c   1.000
_cell.angle_alpha   90.00
_cell.angle_beta   90.00
_cell.angle_gamma   90.00
#
_symmetry.space_group_name_H-M   'P 1'
#
loop_
_entity.id
_entity.type
_entity.pdbx_description
1 polymer ?
#
loop_
_entity_poly.entity_id
_entity_poly.type
_entity_poly.pdbx_seq_one_letter_code
_entity_poly.pdbx_strand_id
1 'polypeptide(L)'
;MKKFNFRGFVSLFTAFSFLFVFISGIVLYFTPQGRIAYWINWKFLGLTKTDWTNMHIVFCIFFMTAAFFHIYYNWNVLLNYIYSKVKKAFNLKKELAIVSIIVILSFIGSLKPFPPFSFIIDLSEYLKQSWVKSPDYEPPFGHAELLSLEEFSKRRNIDLEQAVLALKQRDIKFQSTKESLGLIAKKNGLSPLEIYEILKPLEGKQNQIDRKSDYQTEQKIVHQTESSRWTKDEIIREFEGKGLGKKTLKQICEENRLDIKTAIHKLKNKGIEAREGETLRQIADRNNTSPIEVLIEILVNENKVKG
;
A
#
# COMPACT_ATOMS: atom_id res chain seq x y z
N MET A 1 7.14 -40.62 27.98
CA MET A 1 6.64 -39.36 27.37
C MET A 1 5.52 -39.72 26.39
N LYS A 2 4.36 -39.05 26.45
CA LYS A 2 3.28 -39.29 25.46
C LYS A 2 3.75 -38.82 24.08
N LYS A 3 3.52 -39.63 23.03
CA LYS A 3 3.84 -39.25 21.64
C LYS A 3 2.97 -38.06 21.22
N PHE A 4 3.56 -37.09 20.53
CA PHE A 4 2.86 -35.91 20.02
C PHE A 4 1.76 -36.29 19.03
N ASN A 5 0.55 -35.72 19.17
CA ASN A 5 -0.57 -36.01 18.27
C ASN A 5 -0.59 -35.01 17.10
N PHE A 6 0.04 -35.40 15.99
CA PHE A 6 0.19 -34.53 14.81
C PHE A 6 -1.15 -34.17 14.15
N ARG A 7 -2.12 -35.11 14.12
CA ARG A 7 -3.45 -34.84 13.55
C ARG A 7 -4.19 -33.78 14.37
N GLY A 8 -4.20 -33.95 15.69
CA GLY A 8 -4.82 -32.98 16.61
C GLY A 8 -4.14 -31.61 16.52
N PHE A 9 -2.81 -31.59 16.44
CA PHE A 9 -2.05 -30.35 16.24
C PHE A 9 -2.45 -29.63 14.96
N VAL A 10 -2.48 -30.30 13.81
CA VAL A 10 -2.83 -29.67 12.52
C VAL A 10 -4.26 -29.15 12.53
N SER A 11 -5.21 -29.88 13.12
CA SER A 11 -6.60 -29.40 13.26
C SER A 11 -6.70 -28.15 14.14
N LEU A 12 -6.02 -28.12 15.29
CA LEU A 12 -5.99 -26.93 16.16
C LEU A 12 -5.29 -25.76 15.45
N PHE A 13 -4.16 -26.00 14.81
CA PHE A 13 -3.41 -24.97 14.09
C PHE A 13 -4.23 -24.38 12.93
N THR A 14 -4.97 -25.21 12.19
CA THR A 14 -5.91 -24.75 11.15
C THR A 14 -7.00 -23.87 11.74
N ALA A 15 -7.59 -24.26 12.88
CA ALA A 15 -8.66 -23.50 13.53
C ALA A 15 -8.17 -22.14 14.07
N PHE A 16 -7.02 -22.10 14.75
CA PHE A 16 -6.47 -20.85 15.27
C PHE A 16 -5.96 -19.93 14.16
N SER A 17 -5.29 -20.44 13.13
CA SER A 17 -4.88 -19.62 11.98
C SER A 17 -6.07 -19.05 11.22
N PHE A 18 -7.15 -19.83 11.05
CA PHE A 18 -8.42 -19.33 10.51
C PHE A 18 -8.98 -18.17 11.33
N LEU A 19 -8.99 -18.28 12.67
CA LEU A 19 -9.48 -17.21 13.55
C LEU A 19 -8.70 -15.90 13.33
N PHE A 20 -7.37 -15.98 13.24
CA PHE A 20 -6.54 -14.80 12.96
C PHE A 20 -6.79 -14.22 11.56
N VAL A 21 -6.88 -15.06 10.53
CA VAL A 21 -7.23 -14.62 9.16
C VAL A 21 -8.61 -13.96 9.13
N PHE A 22 -9.58 -14.51 9.85
CA PHE A 22 -10.94 -13.97 9.93
C PHE A 22 -10.97 -12.60 10.62
N ILE A 23 -10.37 -12.47 11.81
CA ILE A 23 -10.32 -11.21 12.54
C ILE A 23 -9.57 -10.14 11.74
N SER A 24 -8.39 -10.48 11.21
CA SER A 24 -7.61 -9.54 10.41
C SER A 24 -8.31 -9.17 9.10
N GLY A 25 -9.03 -10.12 8.47
CA GLY A 25 -9.86 -9.86 7.30
C GLY A 25 -10.99 -8.86 7.60
N ILE A 26 -11.66 -8.98 8.75
CA ILE A 26 -12.67 -8.01 9.21
C ILE A 26 -12.04 -6.63 9.40
N VAL A 27 -10.88 -6.54 10.03
CA VAL A 27 -10.20 -5.24 10.23
C VAL A 27 -9.86 -4.60 8.90
N LEU A 28 -9.25 -5.36 7.98
CA LEU A 28 -8.90 -4.87 6.65
C LEU A 28 -10.11 -4.52 5.79
N TYR A 29 -11.27 -5.14 6.05
CA TYR A 29 -12.52 -4.86 5.35
C TYR A 29 -13.00 -3.42 5.55
N PHE A 30 -12.82 -2.84 6.75
CA PHE A 30 -13.20 -1.45 7.05
C PHE A 30 -12.01 -0.48 7.12
N THR A 31 -10.77 -0.96 7.04
CA THR A 31 -9.55 -0.12 7.11
C THR A 31 -9.52 0.87 5.93
N PRO A 32 -9.29 2.19 6.17
CA PRO A 32 -9.35 3.21 5.12
C PRO A 32 -8.36 2.96 3.98
N GLN A 33 -8.58 3.63 2.85
CA GLN A 33 -7.70 3.54 1.68
C GLN A 33 -6.25 3.90 2.05
N GLY A 34 -5.27 3.27 1.39
CA GLY A 34 -3.84 3.37 1.77
C GLY A 34 -3.37 4.82 1.89
N ARG A 35 -3.71 5.65 0.89
CA ARG A 35 -3.45 7.10 0.88
C ARG A 35 -3.91 7.79 2.17
N ILE A 36 -5.16 7.58 2.57
CA ILE A 36 -5.73 8.21 3.77
C ILE A 36 -5.10 7.60 5.03
N ALA A 37 -4.99 6.28 5.08
CA ALA A 37 -4.45 5.57 6.23
C ALA A 37 -3.03 6.01 6.59
N TYR A 38 -2.16 6.22 5.59
CA TYR A 38 -0.80 6.72 5.80
C TYR A 38 -0.79 8.21 6.14
N TRP A 39 -1.66 9.00 5.50
CA TRP A 39 -1.77 10.45 5.73
C TRP A 39 -2.19 10.81 7.14
N ILE A 40 -3.18 10.11 7.70
CA ILE A 40 -3.68 10.35 9.06
C ILE A 40 -2.99 9.48 10.12
N ASN A 41 -1.98 8.69 9.73
CA ASN A 41 -1.34 7.69 10.58
C ASN A 41 -2.37 6.79 11.30
N TRP A 42 -3.30 6.22 10.53
CA TRP A 42 -4.41 5.43 11.06
C TRP A 42 -3.91 4.23 11.86
N LYS A 43 -4.51 4.07 13.05
CA LYS A 43 -4.25 2.96 13.95
C LYS A 43 -5.56 2.35 14.44
N PHE A 44 -5.58 1.04 14.57
CA PHE A 44 -6.64 0.29 15.22
C PHE A 44 -6.03 -0.73 16.18
N LEU A 45 -6.47 -0.70 17.44
CA LEU A 45 -5.86 -1.46 18.54
C LEU A 45 -4.34 -1.26 18.65
N GLY A 46 -3.87 -0.03 18.41
CA GLY A 46 -2.45 0.33 18.47
C GLY A 46 -1.61 -0.09 17.25
N LEU A 47 -2.19 -0.83 16.31
CA LEU A 47 -1.52 -1.31 15.10
C LEU A 47 -1.88 -0.45 13.89
N THR A 48 -0.90 -0.18 13.03
CA THR A 48 -1.11 0.56 11.78
C THR A 48 -1.79 -0.31 10.73
N LYS A 49 -2.28 0.31 9.65
CA LYS A 49 -2.76 -0.43 8.47
C LYS A 49 -1.74 -1.47 7.97
N THR A 50 -0.46 -1.10 7.90
CA THR A 50 0.61 -1.98 7.45
C THR A 50 0.75 -3.19 8.38
N ASP A 51 0.69 -2.98 9.70
CA ASP A 51 0.80 -4.06 10.69
C ASP A 51 -0.34 -5.07 10.56
N TRP A 52 -1.59 -4.59 10.44
CA TRP A 52 -2.75 -5.44 10.22
C TRP A 52 -2.64 -6.25 8.93
N THR A 53 -2.14 -5.62 7.86
CA THR A 53 -1.98 -6.27 6.56
C THR A 53 -0.88 -7.32 6.60
N ASN A 54 0.25 -7.02 7.23
CA ASN A 54 1.36 -7.96 7.40
C ASN A 54 0.92 -9.18 8.21
N MET A 55 0.22 -8.96 9.33
CA MET A 55 -0.33 -10.06 10.13
C MET A 55 -1.29 -10.92 9.31
N HIS A 56 -2.20 -10.31 8.56
CA HIS A 56 -3.16 -11.04 7.72
C HIS A 56 -2.46 -11.96 6.71
N ILE A 57 -1.46 -11.45 5.99
CA ILE A 57 -0.72 -12.24 4.98
C ILE A 57 0.01 -13.42 5.62
N VAL A 58 0.72 -13.20 6.72
CA VAL A 58 1.45 -14.27 7.43
C VAL A 58 0.49 -15.37 7.89
N PHE A 59 -0.64 -14.99 8.49
CA PHE A 59 -1.64 -15.97 8.93
C PHE A 59 -2.37 -16.64 7.76
N CYS A 60 -2.54 -15.99 6.61
CA CYS A 60 -3.05 -16.60 5.39
C CYS A 60 -2.13 -17.73 4.89
N ILE A 61 -0.81 -17.52 4.89
CA ILE A 61 0.17 -18.54 4.50
C ILE A 61 0.13 -19.73 5.48
N PHE A 62 0.10 -19.45 6.79
CA PHE A 62 -0.05 -20.48 7.81
C PHE A 62 -1.35 -21.26 7.66
N PHE A 63 -2.47 -20.57 7.47
CA PHE A 63 -3.78 -21.19 7.28
C PHE A 63 -3.81 -22.07 6.02
N MET A 64 -3.30 -21.58 4.89
CA MET A 64 -3.25 -22.35 3.64
C MET A 64 -2.44 -23.64 3.80
N THR A 65 -1.26 -23.54 4.43
CA THR A 65 -0.39 -24.69 4.69
C THR A 65 -1.06 -25.68 5.66
N ALA A 66 -1.65 -25.17 6.74
CA ALA A 66 -2.36 -25.97 7.73
C ALA A 66 -3.58 -26.68 7.12
N ALA A 67 -4.37 -25.96 6.32
CA ALA A 67 -5.55 -26.47 5.63
C ALA A 67 -5.18 -27.58 4.63
N PHE A 68 -4.07 -27.45 3.89
CA PHE A 68 -3.57 -28.51 3.03
C PHE A 68 -3.29 -29.80 3.82
N PHE A 69 -2.50 -29.71 4.90
CA PHE A 69 -2.22 -30.87 5.75
C PHE A 69 -3.49 -31.39 6.45
N HIS A 70 -4.41 -30.51 6.81
CA HIS A 70 -5.68 -30.88 7.41
C HIS A 70 -6.52 -31.74 6.47
N ILE A 71 -6.63 -31.33 5.19
CA ILE A 71 -7.31 -32.12 4.15
C ILE A 71 -6.57 -33.44 3.93
N TYR A 72 -5.25 -33.43 3.83
CA TYR A 72 -4.44 -34.64 3.63
C TYR A 72 -4.66 -35.68 4.74
N TYR A 73 -4.53 -35.28 6.01
CA TYR A 73 -4.70 -36.22 7.13
C TYR A 73 -6.14 -36.67 7.35
N ASN A 74 -7.12 -35.86 6.95
CA ASN A 74 -8.55 -36.14 7.12
C ASN A 74 -9.25 -36.55 5.81
N TRP A 75 -8.50 -36.88 4.76
CA TRP A 75 -9.04 -37.18 3.43
C TRP A 75 -10.11 -38.28 3.45
N ASN A 76 -9.86 -39.36 4.19
CA ASN A 76 -10.81 -40.46 4.32
C ASN A 76 -12.11 -40.01 5.02
N VAL A 77 -12.01 -39.11 6.01
CA VAL A 77 -13.17 -38.57 6.72
C VAL A 77 -13.98 -37.68 5.78
N LEU A 78 -13.32 -36.81 5.02
CA LEU A 78 -13.96 -35.95 4.01
C LEU A 78 -14.66 -36.75 2.92
N LEU A 79 -14.01 -37.78 2.37
CA LEU A 79 -14.61 -38.66 1.37
C LEU A 79 -15.84 -39.41 1.90
N ASN A 80 -15.85 -39.79 3.17
CA ASN A 80 -17.01 -40.46 3.77
C ASN A 80 -18.24 -39.54 3.88
N TYR A 81 -18.06 -38.21 3.97
CA TYR A 81 -19.18 -37.26 3.90
C TYR A 81 -19.80 -37.21 2.50
N ILE A 82 -18.97 -37.33 1.46
CA ILE A 82 -19.38 -37.20 0.06
C ILE A 82 -19.85 -38.54 -0.52
N TYR A 83 -19.21 -39.65 -0.16
CA TYR A 83 -19.43 -40.96 -0.75
C TYR A 83 -19.62 -42.03 0.33
N SER A 84 -20.79 -42.66 0.33
CA SER A 84 -21.05 -43.82 1.19
C SER A 84 -20.59 -45.10 0.50
N LYS A 85 -19.54 -45.73 1.04
CA LYS A 85 -19.12 -47.07 0.61
C LYS A 85 -20.19 -48.14 0.88
N VAL A 86 -21.04 -47.93 1.90
CA VAL A 86 -22.13 -48.84 2.27
C VAL A 86 -23.29 -48.78 1.26
N LYS A 87 -23.71 -47.57 0.87
CA LYS A 87 -24.78 -47.38 -0.13
C LYS A 87 -24.28 -47.39 -1.57
N LYS A 88 -22.95 -47.51 -1.78
CA LYS A 88 -22.25 -47.34 -3.07
C LYS A 88 -22.71 -46.10 -3.86
N ALA A 89 -23.03 -45.01 -3.15
CA ALA A 89 -23.61 -43.81 -3.73
C ALA A 89 -23.07 -42.54 -3.05
N PHE A 90 -23.11 -41.42 -3.77
CA PHE A 90 -22.85 -40.11 -3.16
C PHE A 90 -23.91 -39.79 -2.11
N ASN A 91 -23.46 -39.47 -0.91
CA ASN A 91 -24.26 -38.81 0.11
C ASN A 91 -24.30 -37.30 -0.19
N LEU A 92 -25.34 -36.62 0.27
CA LEU A 92 -25.45 -35.16 0.20
C LEU A 92 -25.42 -34.55 -1.23
N LYS A 93 -25.95 -35.27 -2.24
CA LYS A 93 -25.96 -34.80 -3.64
C LYS A 93 -26.66 -33.45 -3.82
N LYS A 94 -27.75 -33.20 -3.07
CA LYS A 94 -28.52 -31.95 -3.14
C LYS A 94 -27.72 -30.79 -2.55
N GLU A 95 -27.11 -31.03 -1.40
CA GLU A 95 -26.27 -30.08 -0.67
C GLU A 95 -25.03 -29.74 -1.49
N LEU A 96 -24.38 -30.73 -2.11
CA LEU A 96 -23.26 -30.52 -3.02
C LEU A 96 -23.66 -29.67 -4.23
N ALA A 97 -24.83 -29.93 -4.82
CA ALA A 97 -25.36 -29.10 -5.91
C ALA A 97 -25.64 -27.66 -5.45
N ILE A 98 -26.27 -27.47 -4.29
CA ILE A 98 -26.56 -26.16 -3.71
C ILE A 98 -25.26 -25.39 -3.43
N VAL A 99 -24.27 -26.02 -2.77
CA VAL A 99 -22.97 -25.40 -2.48
C VAL A 99 -22.25 -25.04 -3.78
N SER A 100 -22.27 -25.91 -4.79
CA SER A 100 -21.66 -25.64 -6.08
C SER A 100 -22.31 -24.43 -6.77
N ILE A 101 -23.64 -24.34 -6.75
CA ILE A 101 -24.39 -23.20 -7.29
C ILE A 101 -24.02 -21.92 -6.52
N ILE A 102 -24.00 -21.96 -5.19
CA ILE A 102 -23.63 -20.80 -4.36
C ILE A 102 -22.21 -20.33 -4.71
N VAL A 103 -21.23 -21.24 -4.79
CA VAL A 103 -19.84 -20.90 -5.12
C VAL A 103 -19.74 -20.27 -6.52
N ILE A 104 -20.43 -20.83 -7.52
CA ILE A 104 -20.45 -20.29 -8.89
C ILE A 104 -21.09 -18.90 -8.90
N LEU A 105 -22.23 -18.73 -8.22
CA LEU A 105 -22.91 -17.44 -8.13
C LEU A 105 -22.07 -16.40 -7.39
N SER A 106 -21.39 -16.78 -6.30
CA SER A 106 -20.46 -15.91 -5.58
C SER A 106 -19.27 -15.50 -6.45
N PHE A 107 -18.73 -16.42 -7.24
CA PHE A 107 -17.66 -16.11 -8.18
C PHE A 107 -18.13 -15.10 -9.24
N ILE A 108 -19.27 -15.35 -9.89
CA ILE A 108 -19.84 -14.42 -10.88
C ILE A 108 -20.17 -13.06 -10.24
N GLY A 109 -20.72 -13.08 -9.01
CA GLY A 109 -21.03 -11.94 -8.15
C GLY A 109 -19.82 -11.08 -7.80
N SER A 110 -18.66 -11.70 -7.63
CA SER A 110 -17.42 -10.97 -7.37
C SER A 110 -16.86 -10.26 -8.61
N LEU A 111 -17.20 -10.72 -9.81
CA LEU A 111 -16.71 -10.16 -11.08
C LEU A 111 -17.62 -9.07 -11.65
N LYS A 112 -18.92 -9.11 -11.34
CA LYS A 112 -19.92 -8.14 -11.81
C LYS A 112 -20.67 -7.56 -10.62
N PRO A 113 -20.76 -6.22 -10.48
CA PRO A 113 -21.46 -5.60 -9.37
C PRO A 113 -22.99 -5.80 -9.53
N PHE A 114 -23.53 -6.88 -8.98
CA PHE A 114 -24.98 -7.09 -8.86
C PHE A 114 -25.35 -7.53 -7.43
N PRO A 115 -26.57 -7.22 -6.95
CA PRO A 115 -27.03 -7.65 -5.63
C PRO A 115 -27.13 -9.18 -5.48
N PRO A 116 -26.87 -9.75 -4.28
CA PRO A 116 -26.50 -9.08 -3.04
C PRO A 116 -24.98 -8.85 -2.89
N PHE A 117 -24.16 -9.28 -3.86
CA PHE A 117 -22.70 -9.21 -3.75
C PHE A 117 -22.18 -7.78 -3.76
N SER A 118 -22.82 -6.90 -4.56
CA SER A 118 -22.51 -5.47 -4.54
C SER A 118 -22.67 -4.86 -3.15
N PHE A 119 -23.68 -5.26 -2.37
CA PHE A 119 -23.92 -4.71 -1.03
C PHE A 119 -22.74 -4.92 -0.08
N ILE A 120 -22.02 -6.05 -0.21
CA ILE A 120 -20.81 -6.31 0.58
C ILE A 120 -19.70 -5.34 0.16
N ILE A 121 -19.47 -5.19 -1.15
CA ILE A 121 -18.43 -4.29 -1.65
C ILE A 121 -18.75 -2.82 -1.30
N ASP A 122 -19.99 -2.40 -1.51
CA ASP A 122 -20.48 -1.04 -1.21
C ASP A 122 -20.39 -0.73 0.28
N LEU A 123 -20.70 -1.71 1.15
CA LEU A 123 -20.54 -1.57 2.59
C LEU A 123 -19.06 -1.40 2.97
N SER A 124 -18.14 -2.18 2.37
CA SER A 124 -16.71 -1.99 2.59
C SER A 124 -16.27 -0.58 2.20
N GLU A 125 -16.73 -0.09 1.05
CA GLU A 125 -16.40 1.26 0.57
C GLU A 125 -16.96 2.35 1.48
N TYR A 126 -18.22 2.24 1.88
CA TYR A 126 -18.85 3.14 2.85
C TYR A 126 -18.08 3.20 4.17
N LEU A 127 -17.74 2.05 4.74
CA LEU A 127 -16.96 1.99 5.99
C LEU A 127 -15.58 2.62 5.82
N LYS A 128 -14.91 2.38 4.68
CA LYS A 128 -13.61 2.99 4.38
C LYS A 128 -13.68 4.52 4.28
N GLN A 129 -14.75 5.05 3.69
CA GLN A 129 -14.98 6.49 3.56
C GLN A 129 -15.37 7.13 4.90
N SER A 130 -16.03 6.40 5.80
CA SER A 130 -16.44 6.92 7.11
C SER A 130 -15.27 7.39 8.00
N TRP A 131 -14.04 6.97 7.70
CA TRP A 131 -12.83 7.47 8.36
C TRP A 131 -12.42 8.88 7.91
N VAL A 132 -12.93 9.37 6.79
CA VAL A 132 -12.70 10.73 6.27
C VAL A 132 -13.73 11.67 6.91
N LYS A 133 -13.37 12.30 8.02
CA LYS A 133 -14.27 13.17 8.79
C LYS A 133 -14.48 14.54 8.15
N SER A 134 -13.50 15.03 7.41
CA SER A 134 -13.57 16.30 6.68
C SER A 134 -12.68 16.24 5.43
N PRO A 135 -12.88 17.15 4.45
CA PRO A 135 -12.01 17.24 3.28
C PRO A 135 -10.52 17.43 3.64
N ASP A 136 -10.23 17.98 4.82
CA ASP A 136 -8.86 18.18 5.30
C ASP A 136 -8.13 16.88 5.64
N TYR A 137 -8.86 15.77 5.85
CA TYR A 137 -8.28 14.45 6.10
C TYR A 137 -7.78 13.80 4.81
N GLU A 138 -8.12 14.36 3.65
CA GLU A 138 -7.54 13.92 2.38
C GLU A 138 -6.23 14.66 2.14
N PRO A 139 -5.16 13.95 1.72
CA PRO A 139 -3.95 14.64 1.33
C PRO A 139 -4.22 15.49 0.09
N PRO A 140 -3.51 16.64 -0.05
CA PRO A 140 -3.72 17.58 -1.16
C PRO A 140 -3.47 16.97 -2.55
N PHE A 141 -2.77 15.83 -2.61
CA PHE A 141 -2.58 14.97 -3.77
C PHE A 141 -2.18 13.57 -3.28
N GLY A 142 -2.11 12.59 -4.18
CA GLY A 142 -1.75 11.22 -3.82
C GLY A 142 -0.32 11.11 -3.32
N HIS A 143 -0.13 10.30 -2.28
CA HIS A 143 1.21 10.00 -1.73
C HIS A 143 1.99 11.23 -1.24
N ALA A 144 1.28 12.27 -0.81
CA ALA A 144 1.89 13.48 -0.30
C ALA A 144 2.83 13.25 0.91
N GLU A 145 2.57 12.19 1.69
CA GLU A 145 3.42 11.74 2.78
C GLU A 145 4.82 11.28 2.34
N LEU A 146 5.00 10.96 1.05
CA LEU A 146 6.27 10.47 0.51
C LEU A 146 7.17 11.61 -0.01
N LEU A 147 6.61 12.78 -0.32
CA LEU A 147 7.40 13.91 -0.80
C LEU A 147 8.24 14.51 0.31
N SER A 148 9.42 15.01 -0.07
CA SER A 148 10.25 15.83 0.81
C SER A 148 9.55 17.11 1.24
N LEU A 149 9.94 17.68 2.39
CA LEU A 149 9.45 19.00 2.82
C LEU A 149 9.65 20.06 1.72
N GLU A 150 10.81 20.03 1.07
CA GLU A 150 11.14 20.93 -0.04
C GLU A 150 10.18 20.81 -1.24
N GLU A 151 10.00 19.60 -1.78
CA GLU A 151 9.12 19.42 -2.94
C GLU A 151 7.64 19.61 -2.57
N PHE A 152 7.24 19.20 -1.36
CA PHE A 152 5.89 19.44 -0.87
C PHE A 152 5.59 20.93 -0.78
N SER A 153 6.47 21.72 -0.15
CA SER A 153 6.33 23.17 -0.05
C SER A 153 6.27 23.82 -1.43
N LYS A 154 7.15 23.42 -2.35
CA LYS A 154 7.13 23.90 -3.73
C LYS A 154 5.80 23.60 -4.44
N ARG A 155 5.29 22.38 -4.32
CA ARG A 155 4.04 21.95 -4.97
C ARG A 155 2.80 22.66 -4.41
N ARG A 156 2.84 23.08 -3.14
CA ARG A 156 1.77 23.83 -2.48
C ARG A 156 1.99 25.34 -2.48
N ASN A 157 3.00 25.84 -3.20
CA ASN A 157 3.38 27.25 -3.25
C ASN A 157 3.57 27.85 -1.85
N ILE A 158 4.34 27.15 -1.01
CA ILE A 158 4.75 27.55 0.33
C ILE A 158 6.22 27.93 0.28
N ASP A 159 6.58 29.08 0.87
CA ASP A 159 7.97 29.47 1.04
C ASP A 159 8.70 28.48 1.97
N LEU A 160 9.81 27.91 1.51
CA LEU A 160 10.53 26.85 2.23
C LEU A 160 11.10 27.36 3.56
N GLU A 161 11.59 28.60 3.61
CA GLU A 161 12.13 29.17 4.85
C GLU A 161 11.01 29.36 5.87
N GLN A 162 9.85 29.89 5.44
CA GLN A 162 8.67 30.01 6.31
C GLN A 162 8.17 28.64 6.78
N ALA A 163 8.18 27.61 5.93
CA ALA A 163 7.82 26.25 6.32
C ALA A 163 8.77 25.72 7.40
N VAL A 164 10.08 25.86 7.21
CA VAL A 164 11.10 25.45 8.19
C VAL A 164 10.93 26.18 9.52
N LEU A 165 10.69 27.50 9.47
CA LEU A 165 10.45 28.31 10.67
C LEU A 165 9.18 27.86 11.41
N ALA A 166 8.07 27.66 10.71
CA ALA A 166 6.80 27.24 11.29
C ALA A 166 6.90 25.85 11.95
N LEU A 167 7.61 24.91 11.34
CA LEU A 167 7.84 23.58 11.92
C LEU A 167 8.76 23.67 13.14
N LYS A 168 9.83 24.46 13.09
CA LYS A 168 10.74 24.65 14.24
C LYS A 168 10.07 25.34 15.42
N GLN A 169 9.19 26.32 15.19
CA GLN A 169 8.40 26.99 16.23
C GLN A 169 7.44 26.04 16.97
N ARG A 170 7.12 24.89 16.35
CA ARG A 170 6.30 23.83 16.93
C ARG A 170 7.14 22.67 17.47
N ASP A 171 8.44 22.88 17.67
CA ASP A 171 9.41 21.88 18.15
C ASP A 171 9.51 20.60 17.28
N ILE A 172 9.16 20.69 15.99
CA ILE A 172 9.24 19.56 15.07
C ILE A 172 10.69 19.32 14.65
N LYS A 173 11.18 18.11 14.93
CA LYS A 173 12.56 17.69 14.68
C LYS A 173 12.70 17.05 13.30
N PHE A 174 13.56 17.61 12.47
CA PHE A 174 14.02 17.03 11.21
C PHE A 174 15.47 17.43 10.96
N GLN A 175 16.20 16.60 10.22
CA GLN A 175 17.63 16.73 9.91
C GLN A 175 17.85 17.43 8.56
N SER A 176 16.92 17.29 7.61
CA SER A 176 17.03 17.90 6.27
C SER A 176 15.65 18.20 5.68
N THR A 177 15.58 19.25 4.85
CA THR A 177 14.39 19.58 4.03
C THR A 177 14.09 18.51 2.96
N LYS A 178 15.05 17.61 2.70
CA LYS A 178 14.91 16.47 1.78
C LYS A 178 14.24 15.25 2.41
N GLU A 179 13.96 15.29 3.71
CA GLU A 179 13.21 14.22 4.38
C GLU A 179 11.74 14.28 4.03
N SER A 180 11.10 13.11 3.87
CA SER A 180 9.69 13.05 3.54
C SER A 180 8.80 13.48 4.70
N LEU A 181 7.64 14.08 4.40
CA LEU A 181 6.66 14.47 5.41
C LEU A 181 6.29 13.29 6.33
N GLY A 182 6.15 12.08 5.79
CA GLY A 182 5.87 10.88 6.56
C GLY A 182 6.99 10.47 7.52
N LEU A 183 8.26 10.64 7.12
CA LEU A 183 9.39 10.37 8.02
C LEU A 183 9.51 11.43 9.12
N ILE A 184 9.31 12.70 8.76
CA ILE A 184 9.28 13.80 9.74
C ILE A 184 8.14 13.55 10.74
N ALA A 185 6.94 13.21 10.26
CA ALA A 185 5.79 12.91 11.11
C ALA A 185 6.10 11.77 12.08
N LYS A 186 6.59 10.64 11.56
CA LYS A 186 6.94 9.46 12.35
C LYS A 186 7.99 9.76 13.43
N LYS A 187 9.04 10.53 13.11
CA LYS A 187 10.09 10.92 14.08
C LYS A 187 9.56 11.77 15.23
N ASN A 188 8.47 12.51 14.98
CA ASN A 188 7.86 13.40 15.96
C ASN A 188 6.60 12.80 16.62
N GLY A 189 6.27 11.54 16.33
CA GLY A 189 5.05 10.91 16.85
C GLY A 189 3.75 11.48 16.27
N LEU A 190 3.85 12.23 15.17
CA LEU A 190 2.75 12.90 14.48
C LEU A 190 2.33 12.10 13.23
N SER A 191 1.26 12.55 12.59
CA SER A 191 0.80 12.17 11.26
C SER A 191 1.25 13.20 10.21
N PRO A 192 1.38 12.79 8.94
CA PRO A 192 1.58 13.73 7.83
C PRO A 192 0.52 14.85 7.78
N LEU A 193 -0.73 14.54 8.12
CA LEU A 193 -1.81 15.51 8.25
C LEU A 193 -1.47 16.62 9.26
N GLU A 194 -1.02 16.28 10.46
CA GLU A 194 -0.68 17.28 11.48
C GLU A 194 0.47 18.21 11.05
N ILE A 195 1.44 17.68 10.29
CA ILE A 195 2.48 18.52 9.66
C ILE A 195 1.85 19.46 8.64
N TYR A 196 0.97 18.93 7.79
CA TYR A 196 0.29 19.73 6.78
C TYR A 196 -0.58 20.83 7.39
N GLU A 197 -1.28 20.58 8.49
CA GLU A 197 -2.09 21.59 9.18
C GLU A 197 -1.27 22.80 9.64
N ILE A 198 0.00 22.59 10.01
CA ILE A 198 0.94 23.67 10.36
C ILE A 198 1.36 24.47 9.12
N LEU A 199 1.50 23.80 7.99
CA LEU A 199 1.98 24.39 6.74
C LEU A 199 0.86 25.04 5.91
N LYS A 200 -0.38 24.55 6.02
CA LYS A 200 -1.56 24.99 5.26
C LYS A 200 -1.80 26.52 5.31
N PRO A 201 -1.64 27.22 6.46
CA PRO A 201 -1.80 28.67 6.51
C PRO A 201 -0.76 29.48 5.73
N LEU A 202 0.33 28.84 5.26
CA LEU A 202 1.41 29.46 4.48
C LEU A 202 1.20 29.31 2.97
N GLU A 203 0.21 28.53 2.53
CA GLU A 203 -0.08 28.32 1.11
C GLU A 203 -0.41 29.64 0.41
N GLY A 204 0.31 29.94 -0.67
CA GLY A 204 0.07 31.14 -1.47
C GLY A 204 0.49 32.45 -0.80
N LYS A 205 1.03 32.43 0.42
CA LYS A 205 1.62 33.61 1.06
C LYS A 205 3.06 33.80 0.56
N GLN A 206 3.20 34.43 -0.61
CA GLN A 206 4.47 35.04 -0.98
C GLN A 206 4.77 36.17 0.02
N ASN A 207 5.93 36.13 0.69
CA ASN A 207 6.40 37.30 1.44
C ASN A 207 6.64 38.45 0.45
N GLN A 208 5.81 39.48 0.54
CA GLN A 208 6.16 40.85 0.14
C GLN A 208 7.15 41.41 1.17
N ILE A 209 8.34 40.82 1.25
CA ILE A 209 9.51 41.46 1.85
C ILE A 209 10.35 41.93 0.67
N ASP A 210 10.50 43.24 0.60
CA ASP A 210 11.16 44.02 -0.44
C ASP A 210 12.32 43.29 -1.16
N ARG A 211 12.07 42.88 -2.40
CA ARG A 211 13.12 42.71 -3.41
C ARG A 211 13.22 43.98 -4.24
N LYS A 212 13.80 45.05 -3.68
CA LYS A 212 14.41 46.13 -4.45
C LYS A 212 15.89 46.24 -4.03
N SER A 213 16.76 46.25 -5.05
CA SER A 213 18.25 46.32 -5.05
C SER A 213 18.95 45.20 -4.25
N ASP A 214 19.71 44.26 -4.81
CA ASP A 214 20.44 44.20 -6.06
C ASP A 214 20.48 42.75 -6.56
N TYR A 215 19.90 42.50 -7.73
CA TYR A 215 20.21 41.31 -8.53
C TYR A 215 20.14 41.69 -10.01
N GLN A 216 21.01 42.61 -10.40
CA GLN A 216 21.60 42.57 -11.74
C GLN A 216 23.08 42.23 -11.54
N THR A 217 23.48 41.09 -12.10
CA THR A 217 24.82 40.46 -12.09
C THR A 217 24.87 39.20 -11.25
N GLU A 218 24.19 38.14 -11.74
CA GLU A 218 24.75 36.78 -11.88
C GLU A 218 23.76 35.91 -12.66
N GLN A 219 23.31 36.42 -13.81
CA GLN A 219 22.82 35.57 -14.90
C GLN A 219 23.98 35.35 -15.87
N LYS A 220 24.91 34.47 -15.51
CA LYS A 220 25.75 33.69 -16.42
C LYS A 220 26.71 32.83 -15.61
N ILE A 221 26.72 31.54 -15.96
CA ILE A 221 27.61 30.47 -15.47
C ILE A 221 27.15 29.79 -14.18
N VAL A 222 26.08 29.02 -14.28
CA VAL A 222 26.14 27.63 -13.81
C VAL A 222 25.73 26.75 -14.99
N HIS A 223 26.71 26.48 -15.86
CA HIS A 223 26.63 25.32 -16.73
C HIS A 223 26.62 24.07 -15.85
N GLN A 224 25.60 23.25 -16.08
CA GLN A 224 25.73 21.79 -16.17
C GLN A 224 26.42 21.10 -14.99
N THR A 225 25.58 20.69 -14.05
CA THR A 225 25.47 19.25 -13.80
C THR A 225 24.02 18.98 -13.43
N GLU A 226 23.16 18.96 -14.45
CA GLU A 226 21.89 18.24 -14.35
C GLU A 226 22.24 16.87 -13.78
N SER A 227 21.75 16.55 -12.58
CA SER A 227 21.72 15.15 -12.18
C SER A 227 20.90 14.44 -13.23
N SER A 228 21.59 13.76 -14.13
CA SER A 228 21.01 12.90 -15.16
C SER A 228 20.25 11.74 -14.54
N ARG A 229 20.20 11.64 -13.20
CA ARG A 229 19.54 10.59 -12.44
C ARG A 229 18.26 11.05 -11.78
N TRP A 230 17.28 10.15 -11.73
CA TRP A 230 15.99 10.38 -11.08
C TRP A 230 16.13 10.53 -9.55
N THR A 231 15.46 11.54 -9.01
CA THR A 231 15.18 11.65 -7.56
C THR A 231 13.78 11.13 -7.23
N LYS A 232 13.53 10.79 -5.95
CA LYS A 232 12.21 10.31 -5.49
C LYS A 232 11.09 11.32 -5.80
N ASP A 233 11.35 12.59 -5.51
CA ASP A 233 10.40 13.69 -5.70
C ASP A 233 10.06 13.92 -7.18
N GLU A 234 11.06 13.82 -8.06
CA GLU A 234 10.85 13.92 -9.51
C GLU A 234 10.01 12.76 -10.06
N ILE A 235 10.24 11.54 -9.58
CA ILE A 235 9.45 10.37 -9.98
C ILE A 235 7.99 10.53 -9.56
N ILE A 236 7.73 10.96 -8.32
CA ILE A 236 6.37 11.22 -7.85
C ILE A 236 5.71 12.30 -8.74
N ARG A 237 6.37 13.44 -8.93
CA ARG A 237 5.81 14.53 -9.75
C ARG A 237 5.52 14.10 -11.19
N GLU A 238 6.42 13.34 -11.82
CA GLU A 238 6.29 12.98 -13.22
C GLU A 238 5.23 11.90 -13.44
N PHE A 239 5.06 10.95 -12.53
CA PHE A 239 4.28 9.75 -12.79
C PHE A 239 3.01 9.59 -11.94
N GLU A 240 2.82 10.41 -10.89
CA GLU A 240 1.59 10.39 -10.10
C GLU A 240 0.36 10.71 -10.97
N GLY A 241 -0.74 9.98 -10.76
CA GLY A 241 -2.00 10.19 -11.50
C GLY A 241 -1.99 9.71 -12.96
N LYS A 242 -0.84 9.36 -13.54
CA LYS A 242 -0.72 8.92 -14.96
C LYS A 242 -1.05 7.44 -15.21
N GLY A 243 -1.86 6.81 -14.36
CA GLY A 243 -2.33 5.44 -14.58
C GLY A 243 -1.25 4.34 -14.46
N LEU A 244 -0.16 4.61 -13.72
CA LEU A 244 0.98 3.70 -13.51
C LEU A 244 0.61 2.26 -13.18
N GLY A 245 -0.44 2.07 -12.37
CA GLY A 245 -0.83 0.74 -11.89
C GLY A 245 -1.20 -0.25 -12.99
N LYS A 246 -1.51 0.21 -14.21
CA LYS A 246 -1.83 -0.67 -15.35
C LYS A 246 -0.58 -1.14 -16.12
N LYS A 247 0.56 -0.47 -15.95
CA LYS A 247 1.81 -0.81 -16.66
C LYS A 247 2.52 -1.98 -15.99
N THR A 248 3.12 -2.85 -16.78
CA THR A 248 3.96 -3.96 -16.27
C THR A 248 5.34 -3.48 -15.87
N LEU A 249 6.00 -4.22 -14.97
CA LEU A 249 7.39 -3.95 -14.60
C LEU A 249 8.29 -3.94 -15.84
N LYS A 250 8.08 -4.90 -16.76
CA LYS A 250 8.78 -4.95 -18.05
C LYS A 250 8.56 -3.68 -18.88
N GLN A 251 7.30 -3.24 -19.06
CA GLN A 251 7.00 -2.02 -19.83
C GLN A 251 7.70 -0.78 -19.24
N ILE A 252 7.68 -0.63 -17.92
CA ILE A 252 8.33 0.50 -17.25
C ILE A 252 9.85 0.46 -17.43
N CYS A 253 10.46 -0.73 -17.34
CA CYS A 253 11.89 -0.89 -17.57
C CYS A 253 12.27 -0.57 -19.01
N GLU A 254 11.47 -1.02 -19.99
CA GLU A 254 11.67 -0.70 -21.41
C GLU A 254 11.56 0.80 -21.70
N GLU A 255 10.51 1.45 -21.18
CA GLU A 255 10.28 2.90 -21.32
C GLU A 255 11.43 3.73 -20.72
N ASN A 256 12.02 3.26 -19.62
CA ASN A 256 13.09 3.95 -18.90
C ASN A 256 14.50 3.40 -19.21
N ARG A 257 14.64 2.54 -20.24
CA ARG A 257 15.90 1.88 -20.63
C ARG A 257 16.66 1.24 -19.45
N LEU A 258 15.91 0.65 -18.53
CA LEU A 258 16.40 -0.09 -17.39
C LEU A 258 16.48 -1.58 -17.69
N ASP A 259 17.54 -2.22 -17.19
CA ASP A 259 17.62 -3.67 -17.21
C ASP A 259 16.62 -4.28 -16.21
N ILE A 260 15.77 -5.18 -16.71
CA ILE A 260 14.70 -5.80 -15.92
C ILE A 260 15.23 -6.62 -14.74
N LYS A 261 16.38 -7.27 -14.89
CA LYS A 261 17.00 -8.06 -13.81
C LYS A 261 17.50 -7.15 -12.70
N THR A 262 18.09 -6.01 -13.06
CA THR A 262 18.52 -4.97 -12.13
C THR A 262 17.34 -4.39 -11.35
N ALA A 263 16.23 -4.10 -12.02
CA ALA A 263 15.00 -3.62 -11.37
C ALA A 263 14.45 -4.65 -10.36
N ILE A 264 14.35 -5.93 -10.74
CA ILE A 264 13.92 -7.00 -9.84
C ILE A 264 14.88 -7.14 -8.65
N HIS A 265 16.19 -7.00 -8.86
CA HIS A 265 17.17 -7.08 -7.79
C HIS A 265 17.02 -5.92 -6.79
N LYS A 266 16.82 -4.69 -7.27
CA LYS A 266 16.54 -3.53 -6.40
C LYS A 266 15.30 -3.73 -5.54
N LEU A 267 14.21 -4.21 -6.16
CA LEU A 267 12.96 -4.51 -5.46
C LEU A 267 13.18 -5.59 -4.40
N LYS A 268 13.87 -6.68 -4.75
CA LYS A 268 14.17 -7.76 -3.80
C LYS A 268 14.99 -7.30 -2.59
N ASN A 269 15.97 -6.40 -2.80
CA ASN A 269 16.77 -5.82 -1.70
C ASN A 269 15.94 -4.94 -0.74
N LYS A 270 14.76 -4.49 -1.19
CA LYS A 270 13.77 -3.77 -0.39
C LYS A 270 12.67 -4.67 0.17
N GLY A 271 12.81 -5.99 0.00
CA GLY A 271 11.81 -6.97 0.41
C GLY A 271 10.57 -6.98 -0.49
N ILE A 272 10.64 -6.37 -1.68
CA ILE A 272 9.55 -6.33 -2.65
C ILE A 272 9.75 -7.49 -3.63
N GLU A 273 8.88 -8.48 -3.57
CA GLU A 273 8.86 -9.55 -4.57
C GLU A 273 8.19 -9.02 -5.84
N ALA A 274 8.82 -9.23 -7.00
CA ALA A 274 8.32 -8.78 -8.29
C ALA A 274 8.72 -9.74 -9.43
N ARG A 275 7.82 -9.92 -10.40
CA ARG A 275 8.05 -10.65 -11.65
C ARG A 275 7.88 -9.70 -12.84
N GLU A 276 8.58 -10.00 -13.93
CA GLU A 276 8.68 -9.14 -15.12
C GLU A 276 7.32 -8.78 -15.72
N GLY A 277 6.39 -9.74 -15.78
CA GLY A 277 5.07 -9.59 -16.40
C GLY A 277 3.98 -9.01 -15.49
N GLU A 278 4.27 -8.77 -14.21
CA GLU A 278 3.28 -8.24 -13.27
C GLU A 278 3.10 -6.74 -13.46
N THR A 279 1.86 -6.26 -13.27
CA THR A 279 1.60 -4.82 -13.23
C THR A 279 2.18 -4.20 -11.98
N LEU A 280 2.55 -2.91 -12.04
CA LEU A 280 2.98 -2.18 -10.85
C LEU A 280 1.91 -2.22 -9.74
N ARG A 281 0.63 -2.30 -10.10
CA ARG A 281 -0.46 -2.51 -9.13
C ARG A 281 -0.41 -3.89 -8.49
N GLN A 282 -0.25 -4.96 -9.27
CA GLN A 282 -0.12 -6.32 -8.71
C GLN A 282 1.09 -6.44 -7.78
N ILE A 283 2.23 -5.85 -8.17
CA ILE A 283 3.43 -5.82 -7.32
C ILE A 283 3.15 -5.01 -6.06
N ALA A 284 2.54 -3.82 -6.19
CA ALA A 284 2.24 -2.96 -5.05
C ALA A 284 1.27 -3.61 -4.05
N ASP A 285 0.18 -4.18 -4.56
CA ASP A 285 -0.86 -4.83 -3.76
C ASP A 285 -0.29 -6.03 -3.01
N ARG A 286 0.56 -6.84 -3.65
CA ARG A 286 1.22 -7.98 -2.98
C ARG A 286 2.16 -7.55 -1.86
N ASN A 287 2.83 -6.41 -2.03
CA ASN A 287 3.86 -5.93 -1.12
C ASN A 287 3.36 -4.79 -0.20
N ASN A 288 2.04 -4.58 -0.10
CA ASN A 288 1.40 -3.57 0.75
C ASN A 288 1.91 -2.14 0.57
N THR A 289 2.36 -1.84 -0.64
CA THR A 289 2.93 -0.55 -1.03
C THR A 289 2.04 0.08 -2.10
N SER A 290 2.48 1.17 -2.71
CA SER A 290 1.78 1.81 -3.82
C SER A 290 2.53 1.62 -5.13
N PRO A 291 1.84 1.66 -6.30
CA PRO A 291 2.51 1.55 -7.59
C PRO A 291 3.61 2.60 -7.79
N ILE A 292 3.47 3.77 -7.18
CA ILE A 292 4.48 4.84 -7.24
C ILE A 292 5.69 4.51 -6.36
N GLU A 293 5.51 3.90 -5.18
CA GLU A 293 6.62 3.44 -4.35
C GLU A 293 7.45 2.35 -5.03
N VAL A 294 6.80 1.39 -5.70
CA VAL A 294 7.49 0.38 -6.52
C VAL A 294 8.33 1.07 -7.61
N LEU A 295 7.77 2.08 -8.27
CA LEU A 295 8.46 2.86 -9.30
C LEU A 295 9.65 3.64 -8.72
N ILE A 296 9.49 4.24 -7.54
CA ILE A 296 10.57 4.95 -6.83
C ILE A 296 11.74 4.00 -6.58
N GLU A 297 11.49 2.79 -6.09
CA GLU A 297 12.58 1.85 -5.77
C GLU A 297 13.37 1.39 -7.00
N ILE A 298 12.74 1.28 -8.18
CA ILE A 298 13.45 0.89 -9.41
C ILE A 298 14.14 2.07 -10.09
N LEU A 299 13.51 3.24 -10.15
CA LEU A 299 14.01 4.40 -10.89
C LEU A 299 14.95 5.29 -10.08
N VAL A 300 14.89 5.31 -8.74
CA VAL A 300 15.75 6.21 -7.97
C VAL A 300 17.22 5.94 -8.27
N ASN A 301 17.97 7.03 -8.53
CA ASN A 301 19.36 7.03 -8.98
C ASN A 301 19.64 6.45 -10.38
N GLU A 302 18.60 6.09 -11.15
CA GLU A 302 18.76 5.66 -12.55
C GLU A 302 18.77 6.84 -13.50
N ASN A 303 19.44 6.68 -14.64
CA ASN A 303 19.54 7.73 -15.63
C ASN A 303 18.15 8.04 -16.24
N LYS A 304 17.82 9.32 -16.34
CA LYS A 304 16.66 9.85 -17.04
C LYS A 304 16.82 9.59 -18.53
N VAL A 305 15.83 8.94 -19.13
CA VAL A 305 15.74 8.87 -20.58
C VAL A 305 15.27 10.25 -21.06
N LYS A 306 16.14 10.98 -21.76
CA LYS A 306 15.71 12.19 -22.48
C LYS A 306 14.67 11.75 -23.51
N GLY A 307 13.45 12.27 -23.38
CA GLY A 307 12.38 12.12 -24.36
C GLY A 307 12.76 12.72 -25.70
#